data_AF-A0ABD3IFR3-F1
#
_entry.id   AF-A0ABD3IFR3-F1
#
_cell.length_a   1.000
_cell.length_b   1.000
_cell.length_c   1.000
_cell.angle_alpha   90.00
_cell.angle_beta   90.00
_cell.angle_gamma   90.00
#
_symmetry.space_group_name_H-M   'P 1'
#
loop_
_entity.id
_entity.type
_entity.pdbx_description
1 polymer ?
#
loop_
_entity_poly.entity_id
_entity_poly.type
_entity_poly.pdbx_seq_one_letter_code
_entity_poly.pdbx_strand_id
1 'polypeptide(L)'
;MTNLEKRAFPGFMSINGQGFIAPAVGMITDLRTNTWRRFDYGSAAGNTKAYGVPTAQAYNPTAIPSEIPILVIYGGNDAISPPAGVRHLLSQLRTVNIQSVYLDDYAHFDLLWSFRRTRDIFFPVLRFLRRH
;
A
#
# COMPACT_ATOMS: atom_id res chain seq x y z
N MET A 1 0.30 10.45 17.92
CA MET A 1 0.82 11.49 17.01
C MET A 1 2.20 11.96 17.47
N THR A 2 3.17 11.05 17.55
CA THR A 2 4.48 11.33 18.16
C THR A 2 5.53 11.74 17.13
N ASN A 3 5.30 11.47 15.84
CA ASN A 3 6.33 11.60 14.81
C ASN A 3 6.06 12.65 13.72
N LEU A 4 4.86 13.24 13.70
CA LEU A 4 4.46 14.23 12.68
C LEU A 4 4.89 15.65 13.04
N GLU A 5 5.30 16.39 12.03
CA GLU A 5 5.59 17.82 12.16
C GLU A 5 4.30 18.63 12.33
N LYS A 6 4.13 19.27 13.50
CA LYS A 6 2.98 20.15 13.78
C LYS A 6 2.82 21.28 12.76
N ARG A 7 3.91 21.70 12.11
CA ARG A 7 3.93 22.74 11.07
C ARG A 7 3.53 22.25 9.67
N ALA A 8 3.57 20.94 9.42
CA ALA A 8 3.13 20.34 8.16
C ALA A 8 1.60 20.11 8.11
N PHE A 9 0.94 20.17 9.26
CA PHE A 9 -0.49 19.90 9.43
C PHE A 9 -1.44 20.86 8.66
N PRO A 10 -1.18 22.19 8.61
CA PRO A 10 -1.99 23.10 7.80
C PRO A 10 -1.85 22.84 6.29
N GLY A 11 -0.65 22.48 5.84
CA GLY A 11 -0.42 22.05 4.46
C GLY A 11 -1.22 20.80 4.12
N PHE A 12 -1.25 19.81 5.02
CA PHE A 12 -2.01 18.56 4.85
C PHE A 12 -3.51 18.75 4.56
N MET A 13 -4.18 19.69 5.23
CA MET A 13 -5.61 19.95 4.98
C MET A 13 -5.87 20.60 3.60
N SER A 14 -4.91 21.37 3.08
CA SER A 14 -5.09 22.12 1.84
C SER A 14 -4.98 21.27 0.57
N ILE A 15 -4.28 20.13 0.61
CA ILE A 15 -3.99 19.29 -0.57
C ILE A 15 -4.98 18.12 -0.75
N ASN A 16 -5.63 17.64 0.31
CA ASN A 16 -6.47 16.44 0.26
C ASN A 16 -7.95 16.71 -0.10
N GLY A 17 -8.29 17.94 -0.51
CA GLY A 17 -9.67 18.34 -0.87
C GLY A 17 -10.16 17.87 -2.25
N GLN A 18 -9.38 17.08 -3.00
CA GLN A 18 -9.71 16.70 -4.38
C GLN A 18 -10.14 15.22 -4.50
N GLY A 19 -11.45 15.02 -4.69
CA GLY A 19 -12.17 13.85 -5.22
C GLY A 19 -11.55 12.44 -5.11
N PHE A 20 -11.99 11.66 -4.11
CA PHE A 20 -11.61 10.25 -3.87
C PHE A 20 -12.74 9.22 -4.11
N ILE A 21 -13.87 9.62 -4.72
CA ILE A 21 -15.14 8.89 -4.51
C ILE A 21 -15.20 7.50 -5.17
N ALA A 22 -14.71 7.36 -6.42
CA ALA A 22 -14.67 6.09 -7.12
C ALA A 22 -13.68 5.06 -6.53
N PRO A 23 -12.41 5.42 -6.23
CA PRO A 23 -11.49 4.48 -5.58
C PRO A 23 -11.91 4.11 -4.16
N ALA A 24 -12.65 4.98 -3.44
CA ALA A 24 -13.14 4.69 -2.09
C ALA A 24 -14.15 3.52 -2.05
N VAL A 25 -15.09 3.43 -3.00
CA VAL A 25 -16.08 2.33 -3.06
C VAL A 25 -15.40 0.98 -3.34
N GLY A 26 -14.37 0.98 -4.20
CA GLY A 26 -13.54 -0.19 -4.46
C GLY A 26 -12.85 -0.68 -3.19
N MET A 27 -12.13 0.21 -2.51
CA MET A 27 -11.46 -0.09 -1.24
C MET A 27 -12.40 -0.64 -0.17
N ILE A 28 -13.60 -0.06 -0.01
CA ILE A 28 -14.59 -0.55 0.97
C ILE A 28 -15.07 -1.98 0.62
N THR A 29 -15.28 -2.25 -0.66
CA THR A 29 -15.73 -3.57 -1.12
C THR A 29 -14.65 -4.63 -0.91
N ASP A 30 -13.39 -4.28 -1.18
CA ASP A 30 -12.23 -5.13 -0.97
C ASP A 30 -12.02 -5.46 0.51
N LEU A 31 -12.15 -4.46 1.40
CA LEU A 31 -12.09 -4.65 2.85
C LEU A 31 -13.20 -5.58 3.35
N ARG A 32 -14.45 -5.39 2.88
CA ARG A 32 -15.60 -6.21 3.28
C ARG A 32 -15.45 -7.67 2.85
N THR A 33 -14.89 -7.89 1.66
CA THR A 33 -14.77 -9.23 1.07
C THR A 33 -13.41 -9.88 1.30
N ASN A 34 -12.49 -9.16 1.94
CA ASN A 34 -11.09 -9.55 2.14
C ASN A 34 -10.43 -10.05 0.85
N THR A 35 -10.58 -9.29 -0.23
CA THR A 35 -10.03 -9.66 -1.54
C THR A 35 -9.21 -8.53 -2.13
N TRP A 36 -8.21 -8.91 -2.93
CA TRP A 36 -7.46 -8.00 -3.78
C TRP A 36 -7.82 -8.28 -5.25
N ARG A 37 -8.65 -7.43 -5.85
CA ARG A 37 -9.17 -7.62 -7.21
C ARG A 37 -9.34 -6.30 -7.96
N ARG A 38 -9.61 -6.39 -9.26
CA ARG A 38 -10.01 -5.22 -10.06
C ARG A 38 -11.31 -4.60 -9.52
N PHE A 39 -11.53 -3.31 -9.75
CA PHE A 39 -12.79 -2.66 -9.36
C PHE A 39 -13.99 -3.31 -10.06
N ASP A 40 -15.01 -3.70 -9.30
CA ASP A 40 -16.25 -4.25 -9.88
C ASP A 40 -17.22 -3.11 -10.22
N TYR A 41 -17.52 -2.94 -11.51
CA TYR A 41 -18.48 -1.94 -11.99
C TYR A 41 -19.94 -2.32 -11.71
N GLY A 42 -20.19 -3.43 -11.00
CA GLY A 42 -21.52 -3.87 -10.60
C GLY A 42 -22.36 -4.46 -11.74
N SER A 43 -21.79 -4.61 -12.93
CA SER A 43 -22.44 -5.23 -14.09
C SER A 43 -21.43 -5.89 -15.02
N ALA A 44 -21.83 -7.00 -15.65
CA ALA A 44 -21.02 -7.68 -16.65
C ALA A 44 -20.68 -6.76 -17.84
N ALA A 45 -21.62 -5.91 -18.27
CA ALA A 45 -21.38 -4.95 -19.34
C ALA A 45 -20.35 -3.88 -18.94
N GLY A 46 -20.42 -3.36 -17.71
CA GLY A 46 -19.46 -2.40 -17.19
C GLY A 46 -18.05 -3.00 -17.06
N ASN A 47 -17.95 -4.20 -16.51
CA ASN A 47 -16.69 -4.93 -16.40
C ASN A 47 -16.10 -5.27 -17.77
N THR A 48 -16.91 -5.74 -18.73
CA THR A 48 -16.43 -6.01 -20.10
C THR A 48 -15.96 -4.73 -20.79
N LYS A 49 -16.67 -3.61 -20.61
CA LYS A 49 -16.25 -2.31 -21.15
C LYS A 49 -14.90 -1.86 -20.59
N ALA A 50 -14.62 -2.12 -19.32
CA ALA A 50 -13.37 -1.72 -18.67
C ALA A 50 -12.22 -2.71 -18.86
N TYR A 51 -12.50 -4.01 -18.90
CA TYR A 51 -11.50 -5.08 -18.79
C TYR A 51 -11.51 -6.08 -19.94
N GLY A 52 -12.48 -6.02 -20.85
CA GLY A 52 -12.69 -7.01 -21.91
C GLY A 52 -13.29 -8.35 -21.42
N VAL A 53 -13.55 -8.48 -20.11
CA VAL A 53 -14.11 -9.67 -19.47
C VAL A 53 -15.26 -9.28 -18.53
N PRO A 54 -16.28 -10.13 -18.35
CA PRO A 54 -17.48 -9.76 -17.60
C PRO A 54 -17.29 -9.71 -16.08
N THR A 55 -16.15 -10.18 -15.56
CA THR A 55 -15.87 -10.29 -14.13
C THR A 55 -14.65 -9.48 -13.71
N ALA A 56 -14.71 -8.91 -12.51
CA ALA A 56 -13.58 -8.29 -11.85
C ALA A 56 -12.61 -9.37 -11.34
N GLN A 57 -11.54 -9.61 -12.10
CA GLN A 57 -10.53 -10.62 -11.79
C GLN A 57 -9.72 -10.26 -10.53
N ALA A 58 -9.41 -11.27 -9.72
CA ALA A 58 -8.51 -11.14 -8.58
C ALA A 58 -7.05 -10.97 -9.05
N TYR A 59 -6.28 -10.18 -8.31
CA TYR A 59 -4.83 -10.11 -8.50
C TYR A 59 -4.19 -11.32 -7.84
N ASN A 60 -3.27 -11.97 -8.55
CA ASN A 60 -2.50 -13.09 -8.01
C ASN A 60 -1.12 -12.58 -7.55
N PRO A 61 -0.82 -12.53 -6.24
CA PRO A 61 0.50 -12.12 -5.75
C PRO A 61 1.64 -13.01 -6.26
N THR A 62 1.37 -14.28 -6.57
CA THR A 62 2.39 -15.20 -7.10
C THR A 62 2.75 -14.91 -8.56
N ALA A 63 1.99 -14.05 -9.25
CA ALA A 63 2.28 -13.64 -10.62
C ALA A 63 3.34 -12.53 -10.68
N ILE A 64 3.74 -11.97 -9.53
CA ILE A 64 4.87 -11.04 -9.45
C ILE A 64 6.16 -11.84 -9.76
N PRO A 65 6.95 -11.44 -10.77
CA PRO A 65 8.16 -12.16 -11.15
C PRO A 65 9.15 -12.32 -9.98
N SER A 66 9.71 -13.51 -9.85
CA SER A 66 10.49 -13.89 -8.68
C SER A 66 11.83 -13.15 -8.58
N GLU A 67 12.30 -12.65 -9.71
CA GLU A 67 13.59 -11.99 -9.92
C GLU A 67 13.54 -10.52 -9.49
N ILE A 68 12.35 -9.93 -9.37
CA ILE A 68 12.20 -8.53 -8.96
C ILE A 68 12.48 -8.43 -7.46
N PRO A 69 13.53 -7.72 -7.03
CA PRO A 69 13.77 -7.51 -5.62
C PRO A 69 12.71 -6.56 -5.05
N ILE A 70 12.20 -6.85 -3.85
CA ILE A 70 11.13 -6.07 -3.21
C ILE A 70 11.60 -5.60 -1.83
N LEU A 71 11.43 -4.30 -1.56
CA LEU A 71 11.55 -3.72 -0.23
C LEU A 71 10.17 -3.28 0.26
N VAL A 72 9.76 -3.76 1.44
CA VAL A 72 8.51 -3.35 2.09
C VAL A 72 8.82 -2.66 3.42
N ILE A 73 8.48 -1.39 3.54
CA ILE A 73 8.60 -0.62 4.79
C ILE A 73 7.20 -0.35 5.32
N TYR A 74 6.92 -0.74 6.56
CA TYR A 74 5.58 -0.65 7.15
C TYR A 74 5.61 -0.35 8.65
N GLY A 75 4.56 0.31 9.13
CA GLY A 75 4.43 0.77 10.51
C GLY A 75 3.64 -0.17 11.41
N GLY A 76 3.99 -0.26 12.69
CA GLY A 76 3.27 -1.06 13.69
C GLY A 76 1.91 -0.49 14.09
N ASN A 77 1.79 0.84 14.08
CA ASN A 77 0.56 1.57 14.39
C ASN A 77 -0.22 1.97 13.13
N ASP A 78 0.05 1.34 11.98
CA ASP A 78 -0.61 1.64 10.72
C ASP A 78 -2.04 1.08 10.68
N ALA A 79 -3.04 1.96 10.71
CA ALA A 79 -4.45 1.59 10.66
C ALA A 79 -4.97 1.35 9.24
N ILE A 80 -4.26 1.79 8.20
CA ILE A 80 -4.66 1.65 6.78
C ILE A 80 -3.99 0.42 6.17
N SER A 81 -2.73 0.16 6.53
CA SER A 81 -1.97 -1.03 6.12
C SER A 81 -1.44 -1.78 7.36
N PRO A 82 -2.31 -2.48 8.10
CA PRO A 82 -1.93 -3.11 9.36
C PRO A 82 -0.81 -4.16 9.18
N PRO A 83 0.07 -4.34 10.17
CA PRO A 83 1.15 -5.33 10.11
C PRO A 83 0.69 -6.74 9.73
N ALA A 84 -0.51 -7.14 10.17
CA ALA A 84 -1.10 -8.44 9.81
C ALA A 84 -1.37 -8.57 8.30
N GLY A 85 -1.92 -7.53 7.67
CA GLY A 85 -2.16 -7.50 6.23
C GLY A 85 -0.87 -7.50 5.42
N VAL A 86 0.15 -6.76 5.88
CA VAL A 86 1.47 -6.77 5.25
C VAL A 86 2.11 -8.16 5.34
N ARG A 87 2.08 -8.81 6.51
CA ARG A 87 2.59 -10.18 6.68
C ARG A 87 1.85 -11.19 5.81
N HIS A 88 0.53 -11.02 5.66
CA HIS A 88 -0.27 -11.84 4.75
C HIS A 88 0.22 -11.68 3.31
N LEU A 89 0.37 -10.46 2.81
CA LEU A 89 0.91 -10.19 1.47
C LEU A 89 2.30 -10.81 1.29
N LEU A 90 3.22 -10.57 2.22
CA LEU A 90 4.58 -11.10 2.17
C LEU A 90 4.61 -12.63 2.11
N SER A 91 3.69 -13.32 2.78
CA SER A 91 3.57 -14.79 2.76
C SER A 91 3.12 -15.35 1.39
N GLN A 92 2.51 -14.52 0.55
CA GLN A 92 2.01 -14.92 -0.77
C GLN A 92 3.02 -14.66 -1.89
N LEU A 93 4.01 -13.79 -1.66
CA LEU A 93 5.04 -13.47 -2.63
C LEU A 93 6.02 -14.64 -2.77
N ARG A 94 6.40 -14.97 -4.00
CA ARG A 94 7.40 -16.02 -4.32
C ARG A 94 8.79 -15.47 -4.62
N THR A 95 8.99 -14.16 -4.46
CA THR A 95 10.25 -13.48 -4.75
C THR A 95 11.38 -13.99 -3.87
N VAL A 96 12.54 -14.23 -4.47
CA VAL A 96 13.74 -14.71 -3.77
C VAL A 96 14.42 -13.63 -2.92
N ASN A 97 14.22 -12.35 -3.28
CA ASN A 97 14.86 -11.19 -2.66
C ASN A 97 13.84 -10.22 -2.07
N ILE A 98 13.18 -10.63 -0.98
CA ILE A 98 12.28 -9.77 -0.21
C ILE A 98 13.01 -9.26 1.03
N GLN A 99 13.06 -7.93 1.17
CA GLN A 99 13.51 -7.27 2.39
C GLN A 99 12.33 -6.53 3.02
N SER A 100 12.24 -6.54 4.34
CA SER A 100 11.22 -5.76 5.04
C SER A 100 11.82 -4.97 6.19
N VAL A 101 11.28 -3.77 6.42
CA VAL A 101 11.63 -2.88 7.52
C VAL A 101 10.36 -2.59 8.29
N TYR A 102 10.33 -3.02 9.54
CA TYR A 102 9.22 -2.81 10.45
C TYR A 102 9.52 -1.64 11.39
N LEU A 103 8.65 -0.63 11.41
CA LEU A 103 8.76 0.56 12.24
C LEU A 103 7.63 0.56 13.27
N ASP A 104 7.87 -0.03 14.44
CA ASP A 104 6.83 -0.34 15.42
C ASP A 104 5.96 0.86 15.83
N ASP A 105 6.56 2.04 16.00
CA ASP A 105 5.86 3.25 16.44
C ASP A 105 5.30 4.12 15.30
N TYR A 106 5.39 3.68 14.04
CA TYR A 106 4.89 4.42 12.88
C TYR A 106 3.42 4.12 12.59
N ALA A 107 2.62 5.17 12.43
CA ALA A 107 1.32 5.13 11.77
C ALA A 107 1.46 5.36 10.25
N HIS A 108 0.38 5.18 9.48
CA HIS A 108 0.39 5.24 8.01
C HIS A 108 1.10 6.49 7.45
N PHE A 109 0.74 7.65 7.98
CA PHE A 109 1.25 8.93 7.52
C PHE A 109 2.65 9.27 8.06
N ASP A 110 3.14 8.56 9.08
CA ASP A 110 4.51 8.73 9.55
C ASP A 110 5.52 8.25 8.48
N LEU A 111 5.12 7.30 7.62
CA LEU A 111 5.94 6.85 6.49
C LEU A 111 6.23 7.98 5.50
N LEU A 112 5.33 8.95 5.37
CA LEU A 112 5.49 10.09 4.47
C LEU A 112 6.09 11.31 5.18
N TRP A 113 5.73 11.55 6.44
CA TRP A 113 5.98 12.84 7.11
C TRP A 113 6.68 12.77 8.46
N SER A 114 7.16 11.60 8.90
CA SER A 114 7.98 11.53 10.10
C SER A 114 9.25 12.36 9.95
N PHE A 115 9.61 13.11 10.99
CA PHE A 115 10.92 13.77 11.06
C PHE A 115 12.09 12.80 10.95
N ARG A 116 11.88 11.54 11.34
CA ARG A 116 12.89 10.49 11.30
C ARG A 116 12.94 9.78 9.94
N ARG A 117 12.07 10.11 8.97
CA ARG A 117 11.95 9.42 7.67
C ARG A 117 13.25 9.36 6.88
N THR A 118 14.11 10.38 6.96
CA THR A 118 15.39 10.36 6.25
C THR A 118 16.24 9.17 6.70
N ARG A 119 16.33 8.95 8.01
CA ARG A 119 17.06 7.83 8.60
C ARG A 119 16.31 6.51 8.43
N ASP A 120 15.02 6.51 8.74
CA ASP A 120 14.23 5.28 8.93
C ASP A 120 13.67 4.73 7.61
N ILE A 121 13.61 5.55 6.55
CA ILE A 121 13.00 5.20 5.27
C ILE A 121 13.97 5.44 4.12
N PHE A 122 14.46 6.66 3.95
CA PHE A 122 15.29 6.99 2.77
C PHE A 122 16.64 6.26 2.78
N PHE A 123 17.32 6.17 3.92
CA PHE A 123 18.56 5.40 3.99
C PHE A 123 18.38 3.89 3.70
N PRO A 124 17.38 3.19 4.26
CA PRO A 124 17.05 1.83 3.84
C PRO A 124 16.75 1.70 2.33
N VAL A 125 15.95 2.61 1.77
CA VAL A 125 15.64 2.63 0.32
C VAL A 125 16.92 2.79 -0.50
N LEU A 126 17.76 3.77 -0.20
CA LEU A 126 19.02 4.00 -0.92
C LEU A 126 19.97 2.80 -0.79
N ARG A 127 20.03 2.15 0.37
CA ARG A 127 20.84 0.94 0.58
C ARG A 127 20.30 -0.24 -0.21
N PHE A 128 18.98 -0.35 -0.36
CA PHE A 128 18.36 -1.38 -1.17
C PHE A 128 18.64 -1.15 -2.66
N LEU A 129 18.45 0.06 -3.17
CA LEU A 129 18.72 0.45 -4.56
C LEU A 129 20.21 0.39 -4.94
N ARG A 130 21.13 0.43 -3.99
CA ARG A 130 22.57 0.24 -4.27
C ARG A 130 22.97 -1.23 -4.40
N ARG A 131 22.15 -2.15 -3.90
CA ARG A 131 22.43 -3.59 -3.88
C ARG A 131 21.83 -4.34 -5.07
N HIS A 132 20.93 -3.70 -5.81
CA HIS A 132 20.16 -4.26 -6.92
C HIS A 132 20.13 -3.24 -8.06
#